data_AF-A0AAW7TJV5-F1
#
_entry.id   AF-A0AAW7TJV5-F1
#
_cell.length_a   1.000
_cell.length_b   1.000
_cell.length_c   1.000
_cell.angle_alpha   90.00
_cell.angle_beta   90.00
_cell.angle_gamma   90.00
#
_symmetry.space_group_name_H-M   'P 1'
#
loop_
_entity.id
_entity.type
_entity.pdbx_description
1 polymer ?
#
loop_
_entity_poly.entity_id
_entity_poly.type
_entity_poly.pdbx_seq_one_letter_code
_entity_poly.pdbx_strand_id
1 'polypeptide(L)'
;MRKFSIFSLLIVAMIVAMFFYGGNNFKTKDARPILDENGSSSYERKDATHVETAVSEAIKEHGKTYGKGEYVAEGHIILDTEQKGNKVKAYTIASIGVFEFQDGIFAIVSGSGAIPTVMTFSIDKHGQYKLVAYEEPLDGEAYVESMKKMFPKKYESKVLNAEKYYDELAKQQERQAQEYLKKIGRHAKVSLSYVEKQPLNISVQAMNHFLRMLSSDPFLNECPDWLGTREVVEQGIRYVYETSQSKTNDGRDVVTLRKMKEDGTVIDMRQYVIEENKLKRIK
;
A
#
# COMPACT_ATOMS: atom_id res chain seq x y z
N MET A 1 27.60 -2.83 -11.30
CA MET A 1 26.53 -2.69 -12.31
C MET A 1 25.20 -2.55 -11.59
N ARG A 2 24.64 -1.33 -11.57
CA ARG A 2 23.42 -0.97 -10.84
C ARG A 2 22.26 -1.05 -11.84
N LYS A 3 21.34 -1.99 -11.65
CA LYS A 3 20.13 -2.10 -12.48
C LYS A 3 19.12 -1.05 -12.00
N PHE A 4 18.82 -0.08 -12.86
CA PHE A 4 17.69 0.83 -12.71
C PHE A 4 16.42 0.03 -13.03
N SER A 5 15.47 -0.04 -12.09
CA SER A 5 14.13 -0.56 -12.36
C SER A 5 13.27 0.60 -12.89
N ILE A 6 12.94 0.54 -14.18
CA ILE A 6 11.99 1.44 -14.83
C ILE A 6 10.65 0.73 -14.80
N PHE A 7 9.77 1.09 -13.87
CA PHE A 7 8.36 0.76 -13.92
C PHE A 7 7.55 1.96 -13.45
N SER A 8 7.37 2.92 -14.36
CA SER A 8 6.37 3.98 -14.24
C SER A 8 5.97 4.38 -15.66
N LEU A 9 4.97 3.67 -16.20
CA LEU A 9 4.05 4.07 -17.27
C LEU A 9 3.35 2.79 -17.75
N LEU A 10 2.23 2.41 -17.15
CA LEU A 10 1.22 1.52 -17.78
C LEU A 10 -0.06 1.29 -16.95
N ILE A 11 -0.20 1.90 -15.76
CA ILE A 11 -1.38 1.68 -14.90
C ILE A 11 -2.60 2.56 -15.28
N VAL A 12 -2.43 3.58 -16.11
CA VAL A 12 -3.52 4.52 -16.43
C VAL A 12 -4.55 3.96 -17.45
N ALA A 13 -4.23 2.90 -18.20
CA ALA A 13 -5.09 2.45 -19.30
C ALA A 13 -6.09 1.32 -18.98
N MET A 14 -5.96 0.58 -17.85
CA MET A 14 -6.86 -0.56 -17.56
C MET A 14 -8.06 -0.23 -16.64
N ILE A 15 -8.05 0.90 -15.93
CA ILE A 15 -9.11 1.22 -14.95
C ILE A 15 -10.42 1.68 -15.62
N VAL A 16 -10.36 2.13 -16.89
CA VAL A 16 -11.54 2.68 -17.59
C VAL A 16 -12.44 1.60 -18.23
N ALA A 17 -11.94 0.37 -18.44
CA ALA A 17 -12.69 -0.66 -19.19
C ALA A 17 -13.55 -1.60 -18.31
N MET A 18 -13.42 -1.60 -16.99
CA MET A 18 -14.17 -2.51 -16.10
C MET A 18 -15.51 -1.95 -15.58
N PHE A 19 -15.85 -0.69 -15.87
CA PHE A 19 -17.09 -0.06 -15.39
C PHE A 19 -18.34 -0.31 -16.25
N PHE A 20 -18.23 -1.06 -17.35
CA PHE A 20 -19.38 -1.42 -18.17
C PHE A 20 -19.36 -2.91 -18.46
N TYR A 21 -19.93 -3.74 -17.59
CA TYR A 21 -20.79 -4.87 -17.98
C TYR A 21 -21.37 -5.58 -16.74
N GLY A 22 -22.70 -5.58 -16.65
CA GLY A 22 -23.45 -6.71 -16.13
C GLY A 22 -23.91 -6.66 -14.67
N GLY A 23 -24.89 -5.80 -14.38
CA GLY A 23 -25.83 -6.10 -13.31
C GLY A 23 -26.66 -7.33 -13.67
N ASN A 24 -26.83 -8.25 -12.72
CA ASN A 24 -28.01 -9.13 -12.67
C ASN A 24 -28.25 -9.67 -11.25
N ASN A 25 -29.46 -9.41 -10.77
CA ASN A 25 -30.02 -9.90 -9.53
C ASN A 25 -30.13 -11.43 -9.54
N PHE A 26 -29.59 -12.11 -8.53
CA PHE A 26 -29.97 -13.49 -8.22
C PHE A 26 -30.47 -13.58 -6.77
N LYS A 27 -31.75 -13.90 -6.63
CA LYS A 27 -32.45 -14.09 -5.36
C LYS A 27 -31.93 -15.36 -4.66
N THR A 28 -31.36 -15.20 -3.47
CA THR A 28 -31.14 -16.32 -2.54
C THR A 28 -32.46 -16.74 -1.92
N LYS A 29 -32.97 -17.93 -2.29
CA LYS A 29 -34.00 -18.64 -1.54
C LYS A 29 -33.37 -19.84 -0.82
N ASP A 30 -33.68 -19.92 0.46
CA ASP A 30 -33.74 -21.11 1.31
C ASP A 30 -32.45 -21.86 1.63
N ALA A 31 -31.76 -21.41 2.68
CA ALA A 31 -31.03 -22.30 3.58
C ALA A 31 -31.45 -21.97 5.02
N ARG A 32 -32.30 -22.83 5.61
CA ARG A 32 -32.67 -22.77 7.03
C ARG A 32 -31.50 -23.32 7.86
N PRO A 33 -31.19 -22.73 9.03
CA PRO A 33 -30.13 -23.23 9.89
C PRO A 33 -30.58 -24.53 10.55
N ILE A 34 -29.78 -25.59 10.40
CA ILE A 34 -29.89 -26.76 11.27
C ILE A 34 -29.03 -26.42 12.50
N LEU A 35 -29.72 -26.10 13.60
CA LEU A 35 -29.12 -26.05 14.93
C LEU A 35 -29.09 -27.48 15.46
N ASP A 36 -27.91 -27.99 15.79
CA ASP A 36 -27.73 -29.17 16.62
C ASP A 36 -27.45 -28.76 18.07
N GLU A 37 -28.28 -29.29 18.96
CA GLU A 37 -28.26 -29.11 20.40
C GLU A 37 -27.08 -29.89 21.00
N ASN A 38 -25.90 -29.25 21.11
CA ASN A 38 -24.94 -29.43 22.21
C ASN A 38 -23.68 -28.58 21.96
N GLY A 39 -23.84 -27.27 22.18
CA GLY A 39 -22.78 -26.28 22.06
C GLY A 39 -21.49 -26.63 22.81
N SER A 40 -20.39 -26.10 22.25
CA SER A 40 -19.01 -26.10 22.74
C SER A 40 -18.12 -27.26 22.29
N SER A 41 -17.70 -27.19 21.02
CA SER A 41 -16.33 -27.54 20.65
C SER A 41 -15.44 -26.32 20.90
N SER A 42 -15.12 -26.05 22.17
CA SER A 42 -14.06 -25.10 22.53
C SER A 42 -12.68 -25.75 22.39
N TYR A 43 -12.34 -26.10 21.16
CA TYR A 43 -10.95 -26.05 20.73
C TYR A 43 -10.80 -24.71 20.01
N GLU A 44 -10.76 -23.60 20.75
CA GLU A 44 -9.97 -22.48 20.25
C GLU A 44 -8.57 -23.05 20.03
N ARG A 45 -8.23 -23.28 18.76
CA ARG A 45 -6.94 -23.81 18.33
C ARG A 45 -5.90 -22.81 18.84
N LYS A 46 -5.24 -23.12 19.96
CA LYS A 46 -4.11 -22.32 20.47
C LYS A 46 -3.06 -22.06 19.39
N ASP A 47 -2.97 -22.93 18.38
CA ASP A 47 -2.09 -22.78 17.21
C ASP A 47 -2.61 -21.80 16.15
N ALA A 48 -3.93 -21.59 16.02
CA ALA A 48 -4.48 -20.70 14.99
C ALA A 48 -4.10 -19.24 15.27
N THR A 49 -4.17 -18.78 16.52
CA THR A 49 -3.83 -17.39 16.88
C THR A 49 -2.34 -17.08 16.70
N HIS A 50 -1.45 -18.06 16.89
CA HIS A 50 -0.01 -17.89 16.68
C HIS A 50 0.36 -17.85 15.19
N VAL A 51 -0.25 -18.68 14.34
CA VAL A 51 -0.01 -18.63 12.89
C VAL A 51 -0.57 -17.35 12.28
N GLU A 52 -1.77 -16.93 12.66
CA GLU A 52 -2.38 -15.66 12.23
C GLU A 52 -1.46 -14.47 12.53
N THR A 53 -0.92 -14.40 13.76
CA THR A 53 0.03 -13.36 14.14
C THR A 53 1.32 -13.43 13.31
N ALA A 54 1.89 -14.63 13.14
CA ALA A 54 3.12 -14.81 12.36
C ALA A 54 2.94 -14.45 10.87
N VAL A 55 1.76 -14.74 10.29
CA VAL A 55 1.40 -14.35 8.92
C VAL A 55 1.28 -12.83 8.82
N SER A 56 0.53 -12.19 9.72
CA SER A 56 0.38 -10.73 9.75
C SER A 56 1.75 -10.02 9.86
N GLU A 57 2.61 -10.47 10.77
CA GLU A 57 3.96 -9.92 10.94
C GLU A 57 4.84 -10.13 9.71
N ALA A 58 4.80 -11.31 9.10
CA ALA A 58 5.56 -11.61 7.88
C ALA A 58 5.13 -10.71 6.71
N ILE A 59 3.83 -10.48 6.53
CA ILE A 59 3.31 -9.60 5.47
C ILE A 59 3.73 -8.15 5.72
N LYS A 60 3.65 -7.66 6.97
CA LYS A 60 4.10 -6.30 7.31
C LYS A 60 5.60 -6.11 7.12
N GLU A 61 6.40 -7.10 7.47
CA GLU A 61 7.85 -7.05 7.25
C GLU A 61 8.15 -7.04 5.75
N HIS A 62 7.49 -7.89 4.97
CA HIS A 62 7.60 -7.88 3.50
C HIS A 62 7.14 -6.53 2.93
N GLY A 63 6.08 -5.93 3.48
CA GLY A 63 5.57 -4.62 3.07
C GLY A 63 6.58 -3.48 3.18
N LYS A 64 7.64 -3.62 3.99
CA LYS A 64 8.73 -2.63 4.04
C LYS A 64 9.59 -2.58 2.77
N THR A 65 9.47 -3.56 1.87
CA THR A 65 10.14 -3.52 0.56
C THR A 65 9.35 -2.74 -0.49
N TYR A 66 8.12 -2.33 -0.20
CA TYR A 66 7.30 -1.49 -1.07
C TYR A 66 7.74 -0.01 -1.00
N GLY A 67 7.03 0.86 -1.71
CA GLY A 67 7.27 2.30 -1.66
C GLY A 67 7.27 2.84 -0.23
N LYS A 68 8.06 3.88 0.02
CA LYS A 68 8.15 4.50 1.35
C LYS A 68 6.81 5.10 1.75
N GLY A 69 6.53 5.05 3.05
CA GLY A 69 5.45 5.76 3.70
C GLY A 69 5.60 5.66 5.21
N GLU A 70 4.58 6.08 5.94
CA GLU A 70 4.61 6.16 7.39
C GLU A 70 4.20 4.84 8.07
N TYR A 71 3.18 4.16 7.54
CA TYR A 71 2.62 2.97 8.17
C TYR A 71 2.36 1.86 7.15
N VAL A 72 2.76 0.63 7.48
CA VAL A 72 2.46 -0.57 6.71
C VAL A 72 1.30 -1.30 7.38
N ALA A 73 0.20 -1.43 6.64
CA ALA A 73 -0.93 -2.28 6.98
C ALA A 73 -0.96 -3.50 6.05
N GLU A 74 -1.69 -4.52 6.48
CA GLU A 74 -1.92 -5.70 5.66
C GLU A 74 -3.36 -6.17 5.75
N GLY A 75 -3.74 -7.02 4.79
CA GLY A 75 -4.88 -7.89 4.94
C GLY A 75 -4.49 -9.28 4.47
N HIS A 76 -5.05 -10.30 5.11
CA HIS A 76 -4.83 -11.68 4.69
C HIS A 76 -6.05 -12.57 4.92
N ILE A 77 -6.05 -13.68 4.17
CA ILE A 77 -6.94 -14.82 4.36
C ILE A 77 -6.07 -16.07 4.37
N ILE A 78 -6.11 -16.84 5.45
CA ILE A 78 -5.47 -18.16 5.52
C ILE A 78 -6.42 -19.20 4.91
N LEU A 79 -6.03 -19.77 3.77
CA LEU A 79 -6.78 -20.83 3.08
C LEU A 79 -6.60 -22.19 3.76
N ASP A 80 -5.38 -22.46 4.22
CA ASP A 80 -5.00 -23.66 4.97
C ASP A 80 -3.63 -23.50 5.62
N THR A 81 -3.34 -24.41 6.55
CA THR A 81 -2.04 -24.58 7.16
C THR A 81 -1.63 -26.04 7.14
N GLU A 82 -0.43 -26.33 6.69
CA GLU A 82 0.17 -27.67 6.76
C GLU A 82 1.35 -27.67 7.72
N GLN A 83 1.28 -28.50 8.77
CA GLN A 83 2.39 -28.70 9.69
C GLN A 83 3.09 -30.03 9.42
N LYS A 84 4.42 -29.98 9.31
CA LYS A 84 5.30 -31.16 9.20
C LYS A 84 6.47 -30.99 10.16
N GLY A 85 6.42 -31.70 11.29
CA GLY A 85 7.38 -31.53 12.38
C GLY A 85 7.34 -30.11 12.93
N ASN A 86 8.49 -29.44 12.93
CA ASN A 86 8.63 -28.05 13.38
C ASN A 86 8.44 -27.00 12.26
N LYS A 87 7.95 -27.39 11.08
CA LYS A 87 7.66 -26.45 9.99
C LYS A 87 6.16 -26.33 9.77
N VAL A 88 5.70 -25.11 9.60
CA VAL A 88 4.32 -24.78 9.22
C VAL A 88 4.34 -24.04 7.90
N LYS A 89 3.57 -24.52 6.94
CA LYS A 89 3.31 -23.82 5.68
C LYS A 89 1.90 -23.24 5.74
N ALA A 90 1.77 -21.93 5.58
CA ALA A 90 0.49 -21.24 5.44
C ALA A 90 0.26 -20.92 3.96
N TYR A 91 -0.90 -21.31 3.45
CA TYR A 91 -1.37 -20.95 2.12
C TYR A 91 -2.33 -19.79 2.28
N THR A 92 -2.00 -18.63 1.72
CA THR A 92 -2.71 -17.38 2.00
C THR A 92 -3.07 -16.64 0.72
N ILE A 93 -4.02 -15.72 0.84
CA ILE A 93 -4.17 -14.58 -0.07
C ILE A 93 -3.87 -13.36 0.78
N ALA A 94 -2.89 -12.56 0.38
CA ALA A 94 -2.38 -11.42 1.15
C ALA A 94 -2.41 -10.14 0.32
N SER A 95 -2.50 -9.00 0.99
CA SER A 95 -2.39 -7.67 0.38
C SER A 95 -1.70 -6.72 1.34
N ILE A 96 -0.83 -5.87 0.80
CA ILE A 96 -0.06 -4.88 1.55
C ILE A 96 -0.58 -3.48 1.20
N GLY A 97 -0.68 -2.61 2.20
CA GLY A 97 -0.95 -1.18 2.01
C GLY A 97 0.03 -0.33 2.80
N VAL A 98 0.70 0.61 2.13
CA VAL A 98 1.59 1.59 2.74
C VAL A 98 0.90 2.95 2.73
N PHE A 99 0.81 3.58 3.90
CA PHE A 99 0.06 4.80 4.13
C PHE A 99 0.97 5.96 4.53
N GLU A 100 0.64 7.16 4.09
CA GLU A 100 1.21 8.41 4.58
C GLU A 100 0.14 9.52 4.56
N PHE A 101 0.43 10.65 5.21
CA PHE A 101 -0.45 11.82 5.11
C PHE A 101 -0.17 12.59 3.83
N GLN A 102 -1.21 12.82 3.04
CA GLN A 102 -1.22 13.71 1.89
C GLN A 102 -2.47 14.60 1.96
N ASP A 103 -2.30 15.92 1.96
CA ASP A 103 -3.39 16.89 2.00
C ASP A 103 -4.36 16.66 3.18
N GLY A 104 -3.82 16.27 4.33
CA GLY A 104 -4.58 15.95 5.55
C GLY A 104 -5.33 14.61 5.53
N ILE A 105 -5.21 13.83 4.46
CA ILE A 105 -5.78 12.48 4.32
C ILE A 105 -4.67 11.44 4.55
N PHE A 106 -4.95 10.41 5.34
CA PHE A 106 -4.04 9.27 5.50
C PHE A 106 -4.31 8.28 4.37
N ALA A 107 -3.62 8.51 3.24
CA ALA A 107 -3.87 7.84 1.97
C ALA A 107 -2.88 6.69 1.75
N ILE A 108 -3.35 5.64 1.07
CA ILE A 108 -2.45 4.62 0.53
C ILE A 108 -1.59 5.22 -0.59
N VAL A 109 -0.29 4.95 -0.56
CA VAL A 109 0.70 5.46 -1.53
C VAL A 109 1.52 4.37 -2.19
N SER A 110 1.52 3.18 -1.61
CA SER A 110 2.11 1.98 -2.19
C SER A 110 1.40 0.75 -1.64
N GLY A 111 1.56 -0.39 -2.30
CA GLY A 111 0.92 -1.62 -1.86
C GLY A 111 0.73 -2.61 -2.98
N SER A 112 -0.11 -3.61 -2.73
CA SER A 112 -0.47 -4.67 -3.65
C SER A 112 -1.97 -4.93 -3.68
N GLY A 113 -2.43 -5.56 -4.77
CA GLY A 113 -3.76 -6.18 -4.81
C GLY A 113 -3.84 -7.43 -3.92
N ALA A 114 -4.77 -8.33 -4.23
CA ALA A 114 -4.83 -9.63 -3.60
C ALA A 114 -3.83 -10.60 -4.27
N ILE A 115 -2.75 -10.94 -3.57
CA ILE A 115 -1.67 -11.80 -4.06
C ILE A 115 -1.72 -13.16 -3.34
N PRO A 116 -1.91 -14.28 -4.07
CA PRO A 116 -1.69 -15.62 -3.52
C PRO A 116 -0.27 -15.74 -2.97
N THR A 117 -0.12 -16.01 -1.68
CA THR A 117 1.18 -16.05 -1.02
C THR A 117 1.32 -17.33 -0.20
N VAL A 118 2.47 -18.00 -0.32
CA VAL A 118 2.83 -19.15 0.53
C VAL A 118 3.94 -18.74 1.48
N MET A 119 3.68 -18.90 2.77
CA MET A 119 4.66 -18.60 3.82
C MET A 119 5.05 -19.89 4.52
N THR A 120 6.36 -20.12 4.68
CA THR A 120 6.87 -21.24 5.47
C THR A 120 7.53 -20.69 6.73
N PHE A 121 7.13 -21.22 7.87
CA PHE A 121 7.67 -20.88 9.19
C PHE A 121 8.35 -22.09 9.82
N SER A 122 9.37 -21.84 10.63
CA SER A 122 9.88 -22.78 11.62
C SER A 122 9.37 -22.42 13.00
N ILE A 123 8.99 -23.43 13.79
CA ILE A 123 8.61 -23.30 15.19
C ILE A 123 9.81 -23.67 16.06
N ASP A 124 10.20 -22.79 16.98
CA ASP A 124 11.26 -23.06 17.95
C ASP A 124 10.75 -23.90 19.15
N LYS A 125 11.67 -24.24 20.07
CA LYS A 125 11.33 -25.02 21.28
C LYS A 125 10.37 -24.30 22.25
N HIS A 126 10.15 -23.00 22.07
CA HIS A 126 9.26 -22.16 22.86
C HIS A 126 7.93 -21.89 22.14
N GLY A 127 7.71 -22.48 20.97
CA GLY A 127 6.50 -22.26 20.17
C GLY A 127 6.51 -20.99 19.34
N GLN A 128 7.65 -20.29 19.22
CA GLN A 128 7.75 -19.06 18.45
C GLN A 128 7.95 -19.37 16.97
N TYR A 129 7.22 -18.64 16.13
CA TYR A 129 7.30 -18.75 14.69
C TYR A 129 8.41 -17.84 14.15
N LYS A 130 9.23 -18.38 13.26
CA LYS A 130 10.22 -17.63 12.48
C LYS A 130 9.97 -17.88 11.01
N LEU A 131 9.82 -16.81 10.24
CA LEU A 131 9.69 -16.88 8.78
C LEU A 131 10.95 -17.51 8.16
N VAL A 132 10.74 -18.52 7.32
CA VAL A 132 11.78 -19.23 6.56
C VAL A 132 11.70 -18.88 5.07
N ALA A 133 10.48 -18.77 4.54
CA ALA A 133 10.24 -18.41 3.15
C ALA A 133 8.94 -17.62 3.00
N TYR A 134 8.95 -16.65 2.09
CA TYR A 134 7.80 -15.88 1.65
C TYR A 134 7.79 -15.96 0.12
N GLU A 135 6.80 -16.65 -0.45
CA GLU A 135 6.76 -17.00 -1.86
C GLU A 135 5.49 -16.43 -2.52
N GLU A 136 5.68 -15.66 -3.57
CA GLU A 136 4.62 -15.11 -4.44
C GLU A 136 4.73 -15.74 -5.85
N PRO A 137 3.63 -15.85 -6.60
CA PRO A 137 3.67 -16.26 -8.00
C PRO A 137 4.53 -15.32 -8.83
N LEU A 138 5.12 -15.85 -9.90
CA LEU A 138 5.87 -15.05 -10.87
C LEU A 138 4.94 -14.13 -11.66
N ASP A 139 5.44 -13.02 -12.16
CA ASP A 139 4.63 -12.12 -12.98
C ASP A 139 4.46 -12.60 -14.44
N GLY A 140 3.48 -12.00 -15.13
CA GLY A 140 3.29 -12.13 -16.57
C GLY A 140 2.82 -13.53 -17.00
N GLU A 141 3.33 -14.02 -18.13
CA GLU A 141 2.93 -15.31 -18.71
C GLU A 141 3.15 -16.51 -17.78
N ALA A 142 4.09 -16.38 -16.82
CA ALA A 142 4.41 -17.42 -15.84
C ALA A 142 3.50 -17.42 -14.60
N TYR A 143 2.59 -16.45 -14.45
CA TYR A 143 1.77 -16.27 -13.26
C TYR A 143 0.90 -17.48 -12.92
N VAL A 144 0.10 -17.93 -13.88
CA VAL A 144 -0.81 -19.07 -13.69
C VAL A 144 -0.04 -20.35 -13.38
N GLU A 145 1.05 -20.62 -14.09
CA GLU A 145 1.82 -21.86 -13.92
C GLU A 145 2.66 -21.88 -12.64
N SER A 146 3.20 -20.74 -12.19
CA SER A 146 3.89 -20.65 -10.90
C SER A 146 2.91 -20.84 -9.74
N MET A 147 1.73 -20.22 -9.81
CA MET A 147 0.68 -20.37 -8.80
C MET A 147 0.22 -21.83 -8.62
N LYS A 148 -0.04 -22.56 -9.73
CA LYS A 148 -0.42 -24.00 -9.67
C LYS A 148 0.67 -24.88 -9.04
N LYS A 149 1.95 -24.50 -9.15
CA LYS A 149 3.06 -25.22 -8.52
C LYS A 149 3.16 -24.93 -7.02
N MET A 150 2.80 -23.72 -6.61
CA MET A 150 2.90 -23.28 -5.21
C MET A 150 1.74 -23.79 -4.34
N PHE A 151 0.54 -23.90 -4.91
CA PHE A 151 -0.68 -24.21 -4.17
C PHE A 151 -1.19 -25.64 -4.47
N PRO A 152 -1.72 -26.36 -3.45
CA PRO A 152 -2.47 -27.59 -3.67
C PRO A 152 -3.65 -27.37 -4.63
N LYS A 153 -3.91 -28.35 -5.51
CA LYS A 153 -4.96 -28.29 -6.54
C LYS A 153 -6.35 -27.88 -6.00
N LYS A 154 -6.69 -28.27 -4.77
CA LYS A 154 -7.94 -27.90 -4.09
C LYS A 154 -8.15 -26.38 -3.95
N TYR A 155 -7.08 -25.58 -3.99
CA TYR A 155 -7.14 -24.13 -3.84
C TYR A 155 -7.03 -23.35 -5.14
N GLU A 156 -6.67 -23.99 -6.27
CA GLU A 156 -6.44 -23.33 -7.57
C GLU A 156 -7.54 -22.35 -7.94
N SER A 157 -8.82 -22.75 -7.81
CA SER A 157 -9.95 -21.87 -8.13
C SER A 157 -9.97 -20.61 -7.25
N LYS A 158 -9.67 -20.73 -5.95
CA LYS A 158 -9.64 -19.56 -5.05
C LYS A 158 -8.49 -18.62 -5.38
N VAL A 159 -7.29 -19.15 -5.63
CA VAL A 159 -6.09 -18.34 -5.88
C VAL A 159 -6.07 -17.73 -7.29
N LEU A 160 -6.66 -18.38 -8.28
CA LEU A 160 -6.85 -17.82 -9.63
C LEU A 160 -7.90 -16.70 -9.67
N ASN A 161 -8.76 -16.62 -8.64
CA ASN A 161 -9.78 -15.59 -8.48
C ASN A 161 -9.51 -14.76 -7.22
N ALA A 162 -8.22 -14.55 -6.87
CA ALA A 162 -7.81 -13.88 -5.64
C ALA A 162 -8.37 -12.45 -5.54
N GLU A 163 -8.58 -11.78 -6.67
CA GLU A 163 -9.15 -10.43 -6.75
C GLU A 163 -10.51 -10.30 -6.07
N LYS A 164 -11.31 -11.39 -6.01
CA LYS A 164 -12.63 -11.41 -5.35
C LYS A 164 -12.55 -11.18 -3.85
N TYR A 165 -11.38 -11.39 -3.25
CA TYR A 165 -11.16 -11.22 -1.83
C TYR A 165 -10.63 -9.83 -1.46
N TYR A 166 -10.28 -8.98 -2.45
CA TYR A 166 -9.62 -7.71 -2.18
C TYR A 166 -10.42 -6.78 -1.27
N ASP A 167 -11.76 -6.72 -1.40
CA ASP A 167 -12.61 -5.89 -0.54
C ASP A 167 -12.50 -6.26 0.94
N GLU A 168 -12.28 -7.54 1.25
CA GLU A 168 -12.07 -8.00 2.63
C GLU A 168 -10.68 -7.59 3.14
N LEU A 169 -9.65 -7.79 2.32
CA LEU A 169 -8.27 -7.42 2.65
C LEU A 169 -8.14 -5.90 2.88
N ALA A 170 -8.78 -5.10 2.02
CA ALA A 170 -8.82 -3.64 2.11
C ALA A 170 -9.48 -3.17 3.43
N LYS A 171 -10.54 -3.84 3.90
CA LYS A 171 -11.16 -3.54 5.20
C LYS A 171 -10.25 -3.87 6.38
N GLN A 172 -9.39 -4.87 6.27
CA GLN A 172 -8.38 -5.17 7.29
C GLN A 172 -7.33 -4.05 7.32
N GLN A 173 -6.80 -3.65 6.16
CA GLN A 173 -5.84 -2.55 6.03
C GLN A 173 -6.39 -1.24 6.57
N GLU A 174 -7.64 -0.88 6.22
CA GLU A 174 -8.30 0.32 6.70
C GLU A 174 -8.42 0.33 8.23
N ARG A 175 -8.86 -0.78 8.85
CA ARG A 175 -8.92 -0.91 10.31
C ARG A 175 -7.56 -0.70 10.96
N GLN A 176 -6.52 -1.34 10.44
CA GLN A 176 -5.17 -1.21 10.98
C GLN A 176 -4.64 0.22 10.86
N ALA A 177 -4.90 0.91 9.74
CA ALA A 177 -4.55 2.31 9.55
C ALA A 177 -5.32 3.22 10.53
N GLN A 178 -6.62 2.98 10.75
CA GLN A 178 -7.41 3.73 11.73
C GLN A 178 -6.92 3.50 13.18
N GLU A 179 -6.54 2.27 13.52
CA GLU A 179 -5.93 1.95 14.83
C GLU A 179 -4.58 2.63 15.02
N TYR A 180 -3.75 2.67 13.97
CA TYR A 180 -2.50 3.42 13.97
C TYR A 180 -2.74 4.91 14.24
N LEU A 181 -3.70 5.54 13.54
CA LEU A 181 -4.05 6.94 13.76
C LEU A 181 -4.46 7.22 15.21
N LYS A 182 -5.28 6.35 15.81
CA LYS A 182 -5.65 6.44 17.24
C LYS A 182 -4.42 6.35 18.14
N LYS A 183 -3.51 5.41 17.86
CA LYS A 183 -2.28 5.20 18.65
C LYS A 183 -1.37 6.43 18.65
N ILE A 184 -1.31 7.17 17.55
CA ILE A 184 -0.53 8.40 17.45
C ILE A 184 -1.32 9.67 17.80
N GLY A 185 -2.56 9.54 18.28
CA GLY A 185 -3.40 10.66 18.68
C GLY A 185 -3.86 11.55 17.53
N ARG A 186 -3.95 11.03 16.30
CA ARG A 186 -4.37 11.77 15.10
C ARG A 186 -5.78 11.36 14.67
N HIS A 187 -6.54 12.32 14.19
CA HIS A 187 -7.83 12.10 13.54
C HIS A 187 -7.74 12.55 12.09
N ALA A 188 -7.80 11.60 11.17
CA ALA A 188 -7.81 11.86 9.73
C ALA A 188 -8.65 10.81 9.01
N LYS A 189 -9.12 11.17 7.82
CA LYS A 189 -9.74 10.21 6.90
C LYS A 189 -8.67 9.22 6.43
N VAL A 190 -8.95 7.93 6.52
CA VAL A 190 -8.17 6.89 5.86
C VAL A 190 -8.72 6.68 4.45
N SER A 191 -7.85 6.57 3.44
CA SER A 191 -8.29 6.33 2.06
C SER A 191 -7.40 5.32 1.35
N LEU A 192 -8.01 4.23 0.90
CA LEU A 192 -7.36 3.21 0.07
C LEU A 192 -7.62 3.45 -1.43
N SER A 193 -8.51 4.38 -1.76
CA SER A 193 -8.77 4.82 -3.11
C SER A 193 -7.82 5.94 -3.51
N TYR A 194 -7.59 6.10 -4.81
CA TYR A 194 -6.88 7.26 -5.32
C TYR A 194 -7.54 8.56 -4.86
N VAL A 195 -6.73 9.45 -4.29
CA VAL A 195 -7.13 10.80 -3.89
C VAL A 195 -6.66 11.75 -4.98
N GLU A 196 -7.60 12.41 -5.65
CA GLU A 196 -7.28 13.38 -6.70
C GLU A 196 -6.43 14.53 -6.15
N LYS A 197 -5.39 14.87 -6.91
CA LYS A 197 -4.41 15.90 -6.57
C LYS A 197 -4.54 17.09 -7.50
N GLN A 198 -4.42 18.29 -6.95
CA GLN A 198 -4.44 19.50 -7.77
C GLN A 198 -3.11 19.63 -8.54
N PRO A 199 -3.11 19.59 -9.88
CA PRO A 199 -1.87 19.68 -10.65
C PRO A 199 -1.29 21.10 -10.62
N LEU A 200 0.02 21.21 -10.85
CA LEU A 200 0.65 22.50 -11.15
C LEU A 200 0.17 23.02 -12.52
N ASN A 201 -0.05 24.33 -12.62
CA ASN A 201 -0.35 24.96 -13.90
C ASN A 201 0.95 25.25 -14.66
N ILE A 202 1.49 24.24 -15.35
CA ILE A 202 2.74 24.31 -16.12
C ILE A 202 2.66 23.46 -17.40
N SER A 203 3.54 23.74 -18.37
CA SER A 203 3.68 22.91 -19.57
C SER A 203 4.15 21.50 -19.23
N VAL A 204 3.83 20.52 -20.08
CA VAL A 204 4.30 19.12 -19.92
C VAL A 204 5.83 19.06 -19.90
N GLN A 205 6.50 19.89 -20.70
CA GLN A 205 7.97 19.98 -20.71
C GLN A 205 8.51 20.50 -19.38
N ALA A 206 7.88 21.53 -18.81
CA ALA A 206 8.23 22.04 -17.49
C ALA A 206 7.96 21.01 -16.38
N MET A 207 6.86 20.25 -16.46
CA MET A 207 6.58 19.15 -15.54
C MET A 207 7.64 18.06 -15.60
N ASN A 208 8.04 17.62 -16.80
CA ASN A 208 9.11 16.63 -16.95
C ASN A 208 10.44 17.15 -16.39
N HIS A 209 10.72 18.44 -16.56
CA HIS A 209 11.88 19.09 -15.94
C HIS A 209 11.77 19.08 -14.40
N PHE A 210 10.59 19.37 -13.86
CA PHE A 210 10.31 19.37 -12.43
C PHE A 210 10.50 17.98 -11.81
N LEU A 211 9.91 16.93 -12.38
CA LEU A 211 10.05 15.55 -11.89
C LEU A 211 11.51 15.08 -11.84
N ARG A 212 12.32 15.46 -12.83
CA ARG A 212 13.77 15.20 -12.85
C ARG A 212 14.51 15.97 -11.74
N MET A 213 14.07 17.19 -11.42
CA MET A 213 14.62 17.93 -10.28
C MET A 213 14.26 17.27 -8.95
N LEU A 214 12.98 16.88 -8.76
CA LEU A 214 12.53 16.21 -7.54
C LEU A 214 13.38 14.96 -7.26
N SER A 215 13.52 14.09 -8.25
CA SER A 215 14.27 12.83 -8.14
C SER A 215 15.79 12.98 -7.94
N SER A 216 16.39 14.16 -8.17
CA SER A 216 17.84 14.36 -8.09
C SER A 216 18.32 15.06 -6.81
N ASP A 217 17.40 15.63 -6.03
CA ASP A 217 17.73 16.35 -4.80
C ASP A 217 16.96 15.75 -3.61
N PRO A 218 17.65 15.35 -2.52
CA PRO A 218 16.99 14.68 -1.40
C PRO A 218 15.87 15.49 -0.73
N PHE A 219 15.98 16.81 -0.66
CA PHE A 219 14.92 17.66 -0.10
C PHE A 219 13.74 17.73 -1.07
N LEU A 220 14.01 17.97 -2.36
CA LEU A 220 12.94 18.05 -3.35
C LEU A 220 12.23 16.72 -3.54
N ASN A 221 12.94 15.59 -3.43
CA ASN A 221 12.35 14.26 -3.58
C ASN A 221 11.25 13.99 -2.55
N GLU A 222 11.26 14.68 -1.41
CA GLU A 222 10.20 14.57 -0.41
C GLU A 222 9.04 15.55 -0.64
N CYS A 223 9.22 16.56 -1.50
CA CYS A 223 8.14 17.48 -1.85
C CYS A 223 7.14 16.83 -2.81
N PRO A 224 5.83 17.15 -2.68
CA PRO A 224 4.82 16.64 -3.59
C PRO A 224 5.01 17.20 -5.01
N ASP A 225 4.72 16.40 -6.03
CA ASP A 225 4.69 16.83 -7.44
C ASP A 225 3.34 17.44 -7.85
N TRP A 226 2.47 17.71 -6.87
CA TRP A 226 1.18 18.39 -6.97
C TRP A 226 1.11 19.61 -6.05
N LEU A 227 0.10 20.47 -6.24
CA LEU A 227 -0.18 21.57 -5.31
C LEU A 227 -0.83 21.02 -4.05
N GLY A 228 -0.10 21.05 -2.94
CA GLY A 228 -0.55 20.43 -1.70
C GLY A 228 0.57 20.11 -0.73
N THR A 229 0.30 19.17 0.17
CA THR A 229 1.19 18.78 1.26
C THR A 229 1.34 17.27 1.36
N ARG A 230 2.50 16.83 1.84
CA ARG A 230 2.71 15.48 2.37
C ARG A 230 3.52 15.53 3.66
N GLU A 231 3.25 14.61 4.59
CA GLU A 231 4.00 14.52 5.84
C GLU A 231 5.00 13.36 5.79
N VAL A 232 6.21 13.59 6.30
CA VAL A 232 7.28 12.59 6.36
C VAL A 232 7.85 12.52 7.77
N VAL A 233 8.01 11.31 8.30
CA VAL A 233 8.64 11.08 9.61
C VAL A 233 10.13 10.76 9.41
N GLU A 234 10.99 11.66 9.83
CA GLU A 234 12.44 11.54 9.76
C GLU A 234 13.02 11.39 11.17
N GLN A 235 13.64 10.25 11.47
CA GLN A 235 14.23 9.98 12.79
C GLN A 235 13.25 10.21 13.97
N GLY A 236 11.97 9.92 13.74
CA GLY A 236 10.89 10.11 14.73
C GLY A 236 10.32 11.53 14.79
N ILE A 237 10.83 12.48 14.00
CA ILE A 237 10.30 13.84 13.90
C ILE A 237 9.47 13.97 12.63
N ARG A 238 8.26 14.51 12.76
CA ARG A 238 7.37 14.75 11.62
C ARG A 238 7.64 16.11 10.99
N TYR A 239 7.75 16.11 9.66
CA TYR A 239 7.85 17.30 8.84
C TYR A 239 6.72 17.35 7.82
N VAL A 240 6.29 18.56 7.49
CA VAL A 240 5.33 18.84 6.42
C VAL A 240 6.11 19.36 5.22
N TYR A 241 6.03 18.64 4.12
CA TYR A 241 6.53 19.07 2.83
C TYR A 241 5.38 19.63 2.00
N GLU A 242 5.61 20.78 1.37
CA GLU A 242 4.58 21.48 0.60
C GLU A 242 5.13 21.90 -0.75
N THR A 243 4.29 21.79 -1.78
CA THR A 243 4.46 22.46 -3.07
C THR A 243 3.30 23.42 -3.29
N SER A 244 3.61 24.68 -3.52
CA SER A 244 2.64 25.74 -3.80
C SER A 244 3.01 26.50 -5.06
N GLN A 245 2.03 27.16 -5.68
CA GLN A 245 2.22 27.97 -6.88
C GLN A 245 1.61 29.36 -6.68
N SER A 246 2.34 30.37 -7.10
CA SER A 246 1.95 31.78 -7.04
C SER A 246 2.42 32.51 -8.29
N LYS A 247 2.13 33.81 -8.37
CA LYS A 247 2.67 34.69 -9.42
C LYS A 247 3.55 35.76 -8.79
N THR A 248 4.64 36.11 -9.46
CA THR A 248 5.40 37.33 -9.19
C THR A 248 4.59 38.58 -9.57
N ASN A 249 5.06 39.76 -9.14
CA ASN A 249 4.48 41.05 -9.51
C ASN A 249 4.48 41.30 -11.04
N ASP A 250 5.43 40.72 -11.77
CA ASP A 250 5.51 40.76 -13.24
C ASP A 250 4.74 39.62 -13.93
N GLY A 251 3.93 38.87 -13.18
CA GLY A 251 2.97 37.89 -13.70
C GLY A 251 3.54 36.49 -13.99
N ARG A 252 4.83 36.25 -13.73
CA ARG A 252 5.48 34.95 -13.94
C ARG A 252 5.07 33.95 -12.86
N ASP A 253 4.83 32.71 -13.25
CA ASP A 253 4.49 31.65 -12.32
C ASP A 253 5.70 31.21 -11.50
N VAL A 254 5.52 31.08 -10.19
CA VAL A 254 6.53 30.66 -9.23
C VAL A 254 6.06 29.45 -8.45
N VAL A 255 6.83 28.38 -8.52
CA VAL A 255 6.67 27.19 -7.67
C VAL A 255 7.51 27.38 -6.41
N THR A 256 6.89 27.24 -5.25
CA THR A 256 7.55 27.28 -3.95
C THR A 256 7.47 25.91 -3.31
N LEU A 257 8.61 25.36 -2.92
CA LEU A 257 8.72 24.09 -2.20
C LEU A 257 9.22 24.37 -0.79
N ARG A 258 8.57 23.80 0.22
CA ARG A 258 8.87 24.04 1.63
C ARG A 258 8.98 22.73 2.41
N LYS A 259 9.90 22.70 3.38
CA LYS A 259 9.91 21.78 4.51
C LYS A 259 9.60 22.57 5.77
N MET A 260 8.61 22.12 6.52
CA MET A 260 8.12 22.80 7.71
C MET A 260 8.03 21.82 8.88
N LYS A 261 8.15 22.33 10.11
CA LYS A 261 7.68 21.61 11.30
C LYS A 261 6.14 21.61 11.34
N GLU A 262 5.56 20.77 12.20
CA GLU A 262 4.10 20.73 12.40
C GLU A 262 3.50 22.08 12.86
N ASP A 263 4.28 22.92 13.55
CA ASP A 263 3.86 24.27 13.96
C ASP A 263 3.91 25.32 12.83
N GLY A 264 4.28 24.91 11.61
CA GLY A 264 4.42 25.77 10.45
C GLY A 264 5.77 26.48 10.32
N THR A 265 6.71 26.26 11.25
CA THR A 265 8.07 26.82 11.14
C THR A 265 8.77 26.29 9.90
N VAL A 266 9.15 27.18 8.98
CA VAL A 266 9.88 26.82 7.76
C VAL A 266 11.34 26.49 8.09
N ILE A 267 11.77 25.30 7.67
CA ILE A 267 13.14 24.78 7.87
C ILE A 267 13.97 24.92 6.60
N ASP A 268 13.39 24.60 5.45
CA ASP A 268 14.00 24.79 4.14
C ASP A 268 12.92 25.26 3.15
N MET A 269 13.32 26.08 2.20
CA MET A 269 12.45 26.64 1.18
C MET A 269 13.23 26.91 -0.09
N ARG A 270 12.66 26.50 -1.22
CA ARG A 270 13.21 26.80 -2.54
C ARG A 270 12.12 27.34 -3.45
N GLN A 271 12.48 28.30 -4.27
CA GLN A 271 11.56 28.93 -5.21
C GLN A 271 12.10 28.82 -6.61
N TYR A 272 11.19 28.56 -7.54
CA TYR A 272 11.51 28.38 -8.94
C TYR A 272 10.55 29.19 -9.80
N VAL A 273 11.09 30.02 -10.69
CA VAL A 273 10.29 30.64 -11.74
C VAL A 273 10.14 29.67 -12.90
N ILE A 274 8.94 29.63 -13.49
CA ILE A 274 8.66 28.84 -14.68
C ILE A 274 9.01 29.69 -15.91
N GLU A 275 9.98 29.22 -16.69
CA GLU A 275 10.39 29.83 -17.94
C GLU A 275 10.18 28.84 -19.08
N GLU A 276 9.07 29.01 -19.81
CA GLU A 276 8.59 28.16 -20.91
C GLU A 276 8.55 26.66 -20.57
N ASN A 277 9.68 25.99 -20.70
CA ASN A 277 9.86 24.55 -20.63
C ASN A 277 10.66 24.09 -19.40
N LYS A 278 11.10 25.01 -18.52
CA LYS A 278 11.98 24.69 -17.39
C LYS A 278 11.65 25.50 -16.15
N LEU A 279 12.00 24.93 -14.99
CA LEU A 279 11.99 25.62 -13.71
C LEU A 279 13.40 26.12 -13.41
N LYS A 280 13.56 27.42 -13.17
CA LYS A 280 14.82 28.03 -12.78
C LYS A 280 14.77 28.49 -11.33
N ARG A 281 15.75 28.06 -10.54
CA ARG A 281 15.82 28.43 -9.12
C ARG A 281 16.06 29.93 -8.98
N ILE A 282 15.27 30.57 -8.14
CA ILE A 282 15.39 31.99 -7.78
C ILE A 282 15.69 32.18 -6.30
N LYS A 283 15.42 31.17 -5.47
CA LYS A 283 15.73 31.13 -4.04
C LYS A 283 15.96 29.68 -3.59
#